data_AF-A0A428YRK4-F1
#
_entry.id   AF-A0A428YRK4-F1
#
_cell.length_a   1.000
_cell.length_b   1.000
_cell.length_c   1.000
_cell.angle_alpha   90.00
_cell.angle_beta   90.00
_cell.angle_gamma   90.00
#
_symmetry.space_group_name_H-M   'P 1'
#
loop_
_entity.id
_entity.type
_entity.pdbx_description
1 polymer ?
#
loop_
_entity_poly.entity_id
_entity_poly.type
_entity_poly.pdbx_seq_one_letter_code
_entity_poly.pdbx_strand_id
1 'polypeptide(L)'
;MQSCAIAGERLLQERLGTREQAERFHERQVLDHLNEPMCRFIARQEMMFLATSDGAGACDSTLRAGAPGFVTVLDERRLAWPEYRGNGVLASRGNIVENPHVGLLFVDFVRDGIGLHVNGGAVLTDDDDLREEFPALPTEVVPGRKPEQWVVAAVVEAYIHCAKFIPRLAAVPAQRDRRGADPQPKKSDYFIP
;
A
#
# COMPACT_ATOMS: atom_id res chain seq x y z
N MET A 1 17.20 9.41 -16.42
CA MET A 1 16.00 8.57 -16.19
C MET A 1 14.93 9.05 -17.15
N GLN A 2 14.51 8.21 -18.08
CA GLN A 2 13.46 8.55 -19.04
C GLN A 2 12.13 8.47 -18.27
N SER A 3 11.39 9.58 -18.16
CA SER A 3 10.07 9.62 -17.52
C SER A 3 9.21 8.47 -18.04
N CYS A 4 8.80 7.57 -17.15
CA CYS A 4 7.96 6.41 -17.45
C CYS A 4 6.49 6.81 -17.61
N ALA A 5 6.22 8.05 -18.03
CA ALA A 5 4.86 8.52 -18.28
C ALA A 5 4.21 7.65 -19.35
N ILE A 6 3.09 7.02 -18.98
CA ILE A 6 2.36 6.12 -19.88
C ILE A 6 1.81 6.93 -21.06
N ALA A 7 1.62 6.28 -22.21
CA ALA A 7 1.25 6.97 -23.45
C ALA A 7 0.02 7.90 -23.31
N GLY A 8 -0.97 7.49 -22.50
CA GLY A 8 -2.15 8.30 -22.19
C GLY A 8 -1.84 9.58 -21.42
N GLU A 9 -0.91 9.54 -20.46
CA GLU A 9 -0.48 10.73 -19.72
C GLU A 9 0.18 11.74 -20.65
N ARG A 10 1.11 11.26 -21.51
CA ARG A 10 1.80 12.11 -22.49
C ARG A 10 0.82 12.77 -23.46
N LEU A 11 -0.14 12.01 -23.98
CA LEU A 11 -1.19 12.53 -24.86
C LEU A 11 -1.99 13.66 -24.18
N LEU A 12 -2.39 13.47 -22.92
CA LEU A 12 -3.13 14.48 -22.16
C LEU A 12 -2.26 15.70 -21.84
N GLN A 13 -1.00 15.49 -21.46
CA GLN A 13 -0.06 16.56 -21.17
C GLN A 13 0.22 17.42 -22.39
N GLU A 14 0.35 16.83 -23.57
CA GLU A 14 0.50 17.54 -24.83
C GLU A 14 -0.76 18.33 -25.16
N ARG A 15 -1.94 17.69 -25.08
CA ARG A 15 -3.23 18.34 -25.35
C ARG A 15 -3.52 19.51 -24.42
N LEU A 16 -3.09 19.42 -23.16
CA LEU A 16 -3.33 20.43 -22.13
C LEU A 16 -2.15 21.40 -21.95
N GLY A 17 -1.05 21.23 -22.67
CA GLY A 17 0.15 22.08 -22.55
C GLY A 17 0.86 21.98 -21.19
N THR A 18 0.74 20.85 -20.49
CA THR A 18 1.28 20.65 -19.13
C THR A 18 2.55 19.79 -19.09
N ARG A 19 3.11 19.43 -20.24
CA ARG A 19 4.27 18.53 -20.36
C ARG A 19 5.46 18.94 -19.48
N GLU A 20 5.93 20.18 -19.57
CA GLU A 20 7.06 20.64 -18.75
C GLU A 20 6.77 20.60 -17.25
N GLN A 21 5.51 20.81 -16.85
CA GLN A 21 5.13 20.74 -15.44
C GLN A 21 5.21 19.30 -14.93
N ALA A 22 4.75 18.34 -15.73
CA ALA A 22 4.86 16.91 -15.43
C ALA A 22 6.33 16.47 -15.36
N GLU A 23 7.16 16.85 -16.33
CA GLU A 23 8.59 16.53 -16.34
C GLU A 23 9.29 17.08 -15.08
N ARG A 24 9.04 18.34 -14.71
CA ARG A 24 9.58 18.93 -13.47
C ARG A 24 9.11 18.21 -12.20
N PHE A 25 7.89 17.68 -12.18
CA PHE A 25 7.40 16.88 -11.05
C PHE A 25 8.19 15.56 -10.95
N HIS A 26 8.29 14.81 -12.05
CA HIS A 26 9.03 13.54 -12.08
C HIS A 26 10.50 13.74 -11.67
N GLU A 27 11.19 14.74 -12.22
CA GLU A 27 12.60 14.98 -11.93
C GLU A 27 12.89 15.36 -10.47
N ARG A 28 11.94 16.00 -9.79
CA ARG A 28 12.16 16.56 -8.45
C ARG A 28 11.56 15.75 -7.32
N GLN A 29 10.47 15.04 -7.59
CA GLN A 29 9.66 14.42 -6.54
C GLN A 29 9.58 12.91 -6.65
N VAL A 30 9.86 12.33 -7.83
CA VAL A 30 9.78 10.89 -8.06
C VAL A 30 11.18 10.29 -7.94
N LEU A 31 11.33 9.40 -6.97
CA LEU A 31 12.54 8.60 -6.77
C LEU A 31 12.30 7.18 -7.26
N ASP A 32 13.35 6.51 -7.71
CA ASP A 32 13.35 5.09 -8.08
C ASP A 32 13.60 4.15 -6.89
N HIS A 33 13.59 4.70 -5.67
CA HIS A 33 13.90 4.04 -4.41
C HIS A 33 13.24 4.80 -3.25
N LEU A 34 13.20 4.17 -2.08
CA LEU A 34 12.78 4.78 -0.83
C LEU A 34 13.97 5.46 -0.19
N ASN A 35 13.88 6.78 -0.01
CA ASN A 35 14.85 7.50 0.80
C ASN A 35 14.58 7.29 2.30
N GLU A 36 15.54 7.68 3.14
CA GLU A 36 15.45 7.48 4.58
C GLU A 36 14.18 8.10 5.23
N PRO A 37 13.73 9.33 4.89
CA PRO A 37 12.42 9.83 5.31
C PRO A 37 11.24 8.94 4.94
N MET A 38 11.20 8.41 3.71
CA MET A 38 10.15 7.50 3.25
C MET A 38 10.16 6.19 4.04
N CYS A 39 11.33 5.61 4.30
CA CYS A 39 11.46 4.40 5.10
C CYS A 39 10.91 4.60 6.52
N ARG A 40 11.28 5.72 7.18
CA ARG A 40 10.74 6.08 8.50
C ARG A 40 9.24 6.34 8.46
N PHE A 41 8.73 6.94 7.39
CA PHE A 41 7.31 7.19 7.21
C PHE A 41 6.53 5.87 7.13
N ILE A 42 7.02 4.89 6.35
CA ILE A 42 6.40 3.56 6.20
C ILE A 42 6.45 2.79 7.52
N ALA A 43 7.59 2.79 8.22
CA ALA A 43 7.79 2.04 9.46
C ALA A 43 6.85 2.41 10.61
N ARG A 44 6.17 3.56 10.54
CA ARG A 44 5.18 3.98 11.54
C ARG A 44 3.72 3.85 11.08
N GLN A 45 3.47 3.44 9.83
CA GLN A 45 2.11 3.31 9.33
C GLN A 45 1.42 2.09 9.92
N GLU A 46 0.14 2.26 10.23
CA GLU A 46 -0.78 1.21 10.69
C GLU A 46 -1.74 0.79 9.58
N MET A 47 -1.70 1.47 8.44
CA MET A 47 -2.53 1.18 7.28
C MET A 47 -1.84 1.50 5.95
N MET A 48 -2.24 0.79 4.90
CA MET A 48 -1.81 0.96 3.52
C MET A 48 -3.00 0.64 2.60
N PHE A 49 -3.20 1.44 1.57
CA PHE A 49 -4.13 1.11 0.49
C PHE A 49 -3.34 0.44 -0.64
N LEU A 50 -3.78 -0.74 -1.05
CA LEU A 50 -3.18 -1.55 -2.10
C LEU A 50 -4.11 -1.55 -3.33
N ALA A 51 -3.62 -0.99 -4.43
CA ALA A 51 -4.22 -1.08 -5.75
C ALA A 51 -3.57 -2.21 -6.55
N THR A 52 -4.39 -3.07 -7.11
CA THR A 52 -4.00 -4.18 -8.00
C THR A 52 -5.01 -4.28 -9.13
N SER A 53 -4.65 -4.96 -10.21
CA SER A 53 -5.61 -5.35 -11.25
C SER A 53 -5.29 -6.73 -11.79
N ASP A 54 -6.27 -7.44 -12.30
CA ASP A 54 -6.04 -8.68 -13.05
C ASP A 54 -5.34 -8.41 -14.40
N GLY A 55 -5.13 -9.47 -15.20
CA GLY A 55 -4.54 -9.35 -16.54
C GLY A 55 -5.40 -8.58 -17.56
N ALA A 56 -6.70 -8.43 -17.29
CA ALA A 56 -7.64 -7.69 -18.14
C ALA A 56 -7.81 -6.21 -17.72
N GLY A 57 -7.22 -5.82 -16.59
CA GLY A 57 -7.32 -4.47 -16.04
C GLY A 57 -8.54 -4.25 -15.15
N ALA A 58 -9.21 -5.30 -14.66
CA ALA A 58 -10.21 -5.17 -13.61
C ALA A 58 -9.52 -4.86 -12.29
N CYS A 59 -9.82 -3.70 -11.71
CA CYS A 59 -9.09 -3.17 -10.56
C CYS A 59 -9.73 -3.54 -9.22
N ASP A 60 -8.89 -3.82 -8.24
CA ASP A 60 -9.23 -3.89 -6.82
C ASP A 60 -8.44 -2.85 -6.03
N SER A 61 -9.08 -2.26 -5.02
CA SER A 61 -8.43 -1.42 -4.01
C SER A 61 -8.76 -1.93 -2.62
N THR A 62 -7.74 -2.36 -1.89
CA THR A 62 -7.89 -3.02 -0.59
C THR A 62 -7.16 -2.27 0.51
N LEU A 63 -7.77 -2.17 1.68
CA LEU A 63 -7.12 -1.66 2.89
C LEU A 63 -6.36 -2.81 3.55
N ARG A 64 -5.06 -2.60 3.75
CA ARG A 64 -4.21 -3.42 4.62
C ARG A 64 -3.96 -2.64 5.90
N ALA A 65 -4.13 -3.28 7.04
CA ALA A 65 -3.95 -2.66 8.35
C ALA A 65 -3.26 -3.61 9.33
N GLY A 66 -2.46 -3.05 10.21
CA GLY A 66 -1.68 -3.80 11.19
C GLY A 66 -1.07 -2.87 12.25
N ALA A 67 -0.22 -3.43 13.11
CA ALA A 67 0.57 -2.62 14.03
C ALA A 67 1.53 -1.69 13.26
N PRO A 68 2.05 -0.61 13.88
CA PRO A 68 3.08 0.22 13.26
C PRO A 68 4.23 -0.63 12.71
N GLY A 69 4.52 -0.46 11.42
CA GLY A 69 5.59 -1.22 10.75
C GLY A 69 5.17 -2.60 10.25
N PHE A 70 3.87 -2.87 10.13
CA PHE A 70 3.38 -4.12 9.52
C PHE A 70 3.85 -4.30 8.07
N VAL A 71 4.09 -3.20 7.36
CA VAL A 71 4.86 -3.19 6.12
C VAL A 71 6.33 -2.99 6.49
N THR A 72 7.14 -3.99 6.21
CA THR A 72 8.57 -3.97 6.47
C THR A 72 9.32 -3.43 5.25
N VAL A 73 10.18 -2.43 5.47
CA VAL A 73 11.17 -2.02 4.48
C VAL A 73 12.32 -3.01 4.56
N LEU A 74 12.48 -3.84 3.54
CA LEU A 74 13.57 -4.82 3.45
C LEU A 74 14.88 -4.11 3.11
N ASP A 75 14.80 -3.18 2.15
CA ASP A 75 15.85 -2.24 1.78
C ASP A 75 15.24 -1.05 0.99
N GLU A 76 16.08 -0.14 0.50
CA GLU A 76 15.64 1.06 -0.25
C GLU A 76 14.83 0.73 -1.51
N ARG A 77 14.89 -0.51 -2.01
CA ARG A 77 14.21 -0.94 -3.25
C ARG A 77 13.16 -2.01 -3.02
N ARG A 78 12.93 -2.47 -1.79
CA ARG A 78 12.01 -3.58 -1.51
C ARG A 78 11.20 -3.36 -0.25
N LEU A 79 9.89 -3.58 -0.38
CA LEU A 79 8.93 -3.62 0.70
C LEU A 79 8.36 -5.04 0.83
N ALA A 80 8.01 -5.44 2.04
CA ALA A 80 7.26 -6.67 2.26
C ALA A 80 6.13 -6.47 3.27
N TRP A 81 5.01 -7.17 3.05
CA TRP A 81 3.93 -7.24 4.04
C TRP A 81 3.33 -8.65 4.10
N PRO A 82 2.83 -9.05 5.28
CA PRO A 82 2.26 -10.36 5.45
C PRO A 82 0.82 -10.44 4.92
N GLU A 83 0.49 -11.57 4.31
CA GLU A 83 -0.88 -11.99 4.01
C GLU A 83 -1.31 -13.05 5.02
N TYR A 84 -2.47 -12.84 5.64
CA TYR A 84 -3.05 -13.76 6.60
C TYR A 84 -4.22 -14.52 6.00
N ARG A 85 -4.63 -15.59 6.68
CA ARG A 85 -5.87 -16.30 6.38
C ARG A 85 -7.05 -15.33 6.30
N GLY A 86 -7.58 -15.17 5.09
CA GLY A 86 -8.70 -14.29 4.77
C GLY A 86 -10.02 -15.02 4.60
N ASN A 87 -10.92 -14.40 3.84
CA ASN A 87 -12.24 -14.93 3.45
C ASN A 87 -12.18 -15.91 2.26
N GLY A 88 -10.99 -16.23 1.75
CA GLY A 88 -10.80 -17.14 0.62
C GLY A 88 -10.99 -16.51 -0.76
N VAL A 89 -11.33 -15.23 -0.88
CA VAL A 89 -11.47 -14.56 -2.18
C VAL A 89 -10.12 -14.33 -2.85
N LEU A 90 -9.07 -14.05 -2.06
CA LEU A 90 -7.69 -13.90 -2.52
C LEU A 90 -7.48 -12.85 -3.63
N ALA A 91 -8.39 -11.87 -3.78
CA ALA A 91 -8.44 -10.93 -4.90
C ALA A 91 -7.06 -10.33 -5.27
N SER A 92 -6.43 -9.60 -4.34
CA SER A 92 -5.13 -8.98 -4.65
C SER A 92 -4.01 -9.98 -4.92
N ARG A 93 -4.04 -11.18 -4.30
CA ARG A 93 -3.05 -12.24 -4.55
C ARG A 93 -3.23 -12.83 -5.95
N GLY A 94 -4.47 -13.11 -6.35
CA GLY A 94 -4.81 -13.55 -7.70
C GLY A 94 -4.39 -12.53 -8.75
N ASN A 95 -4.71 -11.25 -8.52
CA ASN A 95 -4.30 -10.16 -9.38
C ASN A 95 -2.78 -10.10 -9.53
N ILE A 96 -2.01 -10.17 -8.44
CA ILE A 96 -0.53 -10.14 -8.48
C ILE A 96 0.06 -11.31 -9.29
N VAL A 97 -0.56 -12.50 -9.22
CA VAL A 97 -0.12 -13.67 -9.99
C VAL A 97 -0.30 -13.46 -11.50
N GLU A 98 -1.40 -12.83 -11.91
CA GLU A 98 -1.66 -12.55 -13.33
C GLU A 98 -0.96 -11.28 -13.84
N ASN A 99 -0.84 -10.28 -12.98
CA ASN A 99 -0.34 -8.94 -13.27
C ASN A 99 0.43 -8.42 -12.04
N PRO A 100 1.77 -8.42 -12.09
CA PRO A 100 2.59 -8.11 -10.92
C PRO A 100 2.61 -6.61 -10.56
N HIS A 101 1.96 -5.74 -11.33
CA HIS A 101 1.98 -4.30 -11.08
C HIS A 101 1.09 -3.93 -9.89
N VAL A 102 1.68 -3.23 -8.91
CA VAL A 102 0.98 -2.77 -7.70
C VAL A 102 1.20 -1.27 -7.47
N GLY A 103 0.17 -0.64 -6.94
CA GLY A 103 0.23 0.73 -6.40
C GLY A 103 -0.05 0.71 -4.91
N LEU A 104 0.85 1.27 -4.11
CA LEU A 104 0.72 1.39 -2.67
C LEU A 104 0.55 2.85 -2.30
N LEU A 105 -0.45 3.14 -1.47
CA LEU A 105 -0.66 4.47 -0.90
C LEU A 105 -0.67 4.38 0.62
N PHE A 106 0.28 5.07 1.23
CA PHE A 106 0.37 5.27 2.67
C PHE A 106 -0.09 6.69 2.99
N VAL A 107 -0.96 6.86 3.99
CA VAL A 107 -1.51 8.18 4.33
C VAL A 107 -1.47 8.38 5.84
N ASP A 108 -0.81 9.46 6.28
CA ASP A 108 -0.83 9.87 7.67
C ASP A 108 -1.89 10.95 7.89
N PHE A 109 -3.04 10.53 8.40
CA PHE A 109 -4.16 11.43 8.72
C PHE A 109 -4.00 12.15 10.07
N VAL A 110 -3.00 11.80 10.88
CA VAL A 110 -2.93 12.26 12.28
C VAL A 110 -1.80 13.25 12.47
N ARG A 111 -0.57 12.87 12.15
CA ARG A 111 0.64 13.65 12.48
C ARG A 111 1.03 14.56 11.33
N ASP A 112 1.40 13.99 10.20
CA ASP A 112 2.05 14.77 9.15
C ASP A 112 1.06 15.32 8.12
N GLY A 113 -0.09 14.67 7.88
CA GLY A 113 -1.03 15.09 6.82
C GLY A 113 -0.46 14.87 5.42
N ILE A 114 0.39 13.85 5.25
CA ILE A 114 1.12 13.56 4.01
C ILE A 114 0.76 12.16 3.53
N GLY A 115 0.68 12.00 2.20
CA GLY A 115 0.60 10.71 1.53
C GLY A 115 1.93 10.35 0.86
N LEU A 116 2.30 9.08 0.92
CA LEU A 116 3.42 8.50 0.18
C LEU A 116 2.86 7.47 -0.80
N HIS A 117 3.15 7.69 -2.08
CA HIS A 117 2.84 6.75 -3.16
C HIS A 117 4.09 5.92 -3.45
N VAL A 118 3.93 4.60 -3.55
CA VAL A 118 4.95 3.67 -4.04
C VAL A 118 4.37 2.78 -5.14
N ASN A 119 4.96 2.79 -6.33
CA ASN A 119 4.60 1.88 -7.42
C ASN A 119 5.69 0.84 -7.62
N GLY A 120 5.30 -0.37 -8.03
CA GLY A 120 6.24 -1.46 -8.12
C GLY A 120 5.73 -2.70 -8.82
N GLY A 121 6.64 -3.67 -8.94
CA GLY A 121 6.31 -5.06 -9.25
C GLY A 121 6.27 -5.87 -7.96
N ALA A 122 5.25 -6.71 -7.78
CA ALA A 122 5.09 -7.55 -6.60
C ALA A 122 5.13 -9.04 -6.93
N VAL A 123 5.61 -9.83 -5.98
CA VAL A 123 5.62 -11.29 -6.02
C VAL A 123 5.12 -11.86 -4.70
N LEU A 124 4.54 -13.06 -4.76
CA LEU A 124 4.20 -13.85 -3.59
C LEU A 124 5.38 -14.75 -3.22
N THR A 125 5.65 -14.89 -1.93
CA THR A 125 6.69 -15.77 -1.39
C THR A 125 6.21 -16.39 -0.09
N ASP A 126 6.73 -17.57 0.22
CA ASP A 126 6.43 -18.23 1.48
C ASP A 126 7.27 -17.63 2.63
N ASP A 127 6.82 -17.81 3.88
CA ASP A 127 7.45 -17.22 5.07
C ASP A 127 8.87 -17.75 5.30
N ASP A 128 9.10 -19.04 5.07
CA ASP A 128 10.41 -19.67 5.27
C ASP A 128 11.44 -19.12 4.25
N ASP A 129 11.10 -19.08 2.97
CA ASP A 129 11.97 -18.57 1.90
C ASP A 129 12.36 -17.11 2.15
N LEU A 130 11.39 -16.27 2.52
CA LEU A 130 11.67 -14.86 2.75
C LEU A 130 12.51 -14.64 4.01
N ARG A 131 12.35 -15.46 5.05
CA ARG A 131 13.15 -15.39 6.27
C ARG A 131 14.57 -15.91 6.08
N GLU A 132 14.80 -16.82 5.14
CA GLU A 132 16.15 -17.24 4.76
C GLU A 132 16.94 -16.04 4.23
N GLU A 133 16.31 -15.21 3.39
CA GLU A 133 16.94 -13.98 2.87
C GLU A 133 16.94 -12.84 3.91
N PHE A 134 15.86 -12.70 4.70
CA PHE A 134 15.69 -11.63 5.69
C PHE A 134 15.38 -12.17 7.10
N PRO A 135 16.39 -12.66 7.84
CA PRO A 135 16.18 -13.27 9.15
C PRO A 135 15.61 -12.31 10.21
N ALA A 136 15.78 -11.00 10.01
CA ALA A 136 15.30 -9.96 10.91
C ALA A 136 13.80 -9.62 10.75
N LEU A 137 13.08 -10.31 9.85
CA LEU A 137 11.65 -10.08 9.66
C LEU A 137 10.86 -10.28 10.96
N PRO A 138 9.89 -9.40 11.26
CA PRO A 138 9.05 -9.57 12.45
C PRO A 138 8.37 -10.95 12.48
N THR A 139 8.45 -11.64 13.62
CA THR A 139 7.89 -12.99 13.80
C THR A 139 6.39 -12.94 14.10
N GLU A 140 5.94 -11.89 14.78
CA GLU A 140 4.53 -11.63 15.10
C GLU A 140 4.15 -10.20 14.71
N VAL A 141 3.66 -10.02 13.49
CA VAL A 141 3.09 -8.73 13.04
C VAL A 141 1.68 -8.51 13.59
N VAL A 142 0.95 -9.60 13.88
CA VAL A 142 -0.35 -9.61 14.55
C VAL A 142 -0.33 -10.66 15.67
N PRO A 143 -0.70 -10.33 16.92
CA PRO A 143 -0.65 -11.27 18.04
C PRO A 143 -1.39 -12.58 17.76
N GLY A 144 -0.70 -13.71 17.89
CA GLY A 144 -1.26 -15.05 17.71
C GLY A 144 -1.59 -15.42 16.25
N ARG A 145 -1.15 -14.64 15.25
CA ARG A 145 -1.31 -14.96 13.83
C ARG A 145 0.04 -15.01 13.13
N LYS A 146 0.31 -16.14 12.49
CA LYS A 146 1.41 -16.27 11.53
C LYS A 146 0.94 -15.86 10.13
N PRO A 147 1.78 -15.19 9.34
CA PRO A 147 1.52 -15.00 7.91
C PRO A 147 1.33 -16.36 7.22
N GLU A 148 0.38 -16.45 6.29
CA GLU A 148 0.28 -17.61 5.39
C GLU A 148 1.26 -17.47 4.22
N GLN A 149 1.45 -16.25 3.74
CA GLN A 149 2.41 -15.87 2.71
C GLN A 149 2.86 -14.42 2.92
N TRP A 150 3.89 -14.01 2.21
CA TRP A 150 4.31 -12.62 2.10
C TRP A 150 4.14 -12.13 0.68
N VAL A 151 3.91 -10.82 0.56
CA VAL A 151 4.06 -10.11 -0.70
C VAL A 151 5.34 -9.29 -0.59
N VAL A 152 6.20 -9.40 -1.59
CA VAL A 152 7.40 -8.55 -1.74
C VAL A 152 7.20 -7.65 -2.95
N ALA A 153 7.27 -6.34 -2.76
CA ALA A 153 7.18 -5.36 -3.82
C ALA A 153 8.54 -4.70 -4.07
N ALA A 154 9.04 -4.80 -5.30
CA ALA A 154 10.16 -4.03 -5.81
C ALA A 154 9.70 -2.61 -6.14
N VAL A 155 10.40 -1.62 -5.60
CA VAL A 155 10.09 -0.20 -5.78
C VAL A 155 10.59 0.25 -7.14
N VAL A 156 9.67 0.77 -7.96
CA VAL A 156 9.96 1.39 -9.26
C VAL A 156 9.84 2.90 -9.15
N GLU A 157 8.83 3.39 -8.42
CA GLU A 157 8.64 4.82 -8.15
C GLU A 157 8.19 5.05 -6.72
N ALA A 158 8.69 6.09 -6.08
CA ALA A 158 8.25 6.57 -4.78
C ALA A 158 8.19 8.10 -4.75
N TYR A 159 7.06 8.67 -4.34
CA TYR A 159 6.87 10.12 -4.28
C TYR A 159 5.77 10.55 -3.31
N ILE A 160 5.82 11.81 -2.88
CA ILE A 160 4.76 12.39 -2.05
C ILE A 160 3.50 12.62 -2.88
N HIS A 161 2.36 12.17 -2.35
CA HIS A 161 1.04 12.39 -2.93
C HIS A 161 0.14 13.18 -1.97
N CYS A 162 -0.61 14.14 -2.52
CA CYS A 162 -1.76 14.78 -1.87
C CYS A 162 -1.59 15.44 -0.49
N ALA A 163 -0.43 16.06 -0.19
CA ALA A 163 -0.22 16.75 1.09
C ALA A 163 -1.19 17.93 1.39
N LYS A 164 -1.90 18.47 0.38
CA LYS A 164 -2.74 19.67 0.54
C LYS A 164 -4.17 19.39 1.05
N PHE A 165 -4.69 18.19 0.83
CA PHE A 165 -6.13 17.90 1.03
C PHE A 165 -6.41 16.68 1.91
N ILE A 166 -5.38 16.10 2.55
CA ILE A 166 -5.58 15.01 3.50
C ILE A 166 -6.27 15.58 4.76
N PRO A 167 -7.47 15.07 5.11
CA PRO A 167 -8.15 15.52 6.32
C PRO A 167 -7.37 15.11 7.56
N ARG A 168 -7.41 15.94 8.61
CA ARG A 168 -6.90 15.53 9.91
C ARG A 168 -7.94 14.70 10.64
N LEU A 169 -7.56 13.50 11.03
CA LEU A 169 -8.39 12.56 11.79
C LEU A 169 -7.84 12.39 13.20
N ALA A 170 -8.74 12.12 14.15
CA ALA A 170 -8.38 11.70 15.50
C ALA A 170 -8.76 10.22 15.66
N ALA A 171 -7.82 9.43 16.19
CA ALA A 171 -8.12 8.05 16.55
C ALA A 171 -9.16 8.03 17.69
N VAL A 172 -10.28 7.36 17.45
CA VAL A 172 -11.28 7.12 18.49
C VAL A 172 -10.91 5.83 19.21
N PRO A 173 -10.83 5.81 20.56
CA PRO A 173 -10.57 4.59 21.30
C PRO A 173 -11.59 3.50 20.91
N ALA A 174 -11.10 2.27 20.70
CA ALA A 174 -11.98 1.15 20.41
C ALA A 174 -13.00 0.98 21.55
N GLN A 175 -14.29 1.21 21.27
CA GLN A 175 -15.35 0.90 22.24
C GLN A 175 -15.40 -0.61 22.45
N ARG A 176 -14.93 -1.05 23.63
CA ARG A 176 -14.98 -2.45 24.04
C ARG A 176 -16.37 -2.86 24.56
N ASP A 177 -17.21 -1.90 24.91
CA ASP A 177 -18.51 -2.18 25.52
C ASP A 177 -19.63 -2.15 24.48
N ARG A 178 -20.15 -3.34 24.14
CA ARG A 178 -21.37 -3.51 23.31
C ARG A 178 -22.64 -3.55 24.16
N ARG A 179 -22.56 -3.36 25.48
CA ARG A 179 -23.74 -3.40 26.34
C ARG A 179 -24.56 -2.12 26.14
N GLY A 180 -25.61 -2.22 25.33
CA GLY A 180 -26.60 -1.16 25.12
C GLY A 180 -26.53 -0.40 23.80
N ALA A 181 -25.69 -0.83 22.84
CA ALA A 181 -25.74 -0.29 21.48
C ALA A 181 -26.94 -0.86 20.72
N ASP A 182 -27.63 -0.03 19.94
CA ASP A 182 -28.66 -0.44 18.98
C ASP A 182 -28.15 -1.63 18.14
N PRO A 183 -29.02 -2.59 17.76
CA PRO A 183 -28.60 -3.74 16.98
C PRO A 183 -28.08 -3.28 15.62
N GLN A 184 -26.76 -3.13 15.51
CA GLN A 184 -26.12 -2.91 14.22
C GLN A 184 -26.22 -4.20 13.40
N PRO A 185 -26.52 -4.11 12.10
CA PRO A 185 -26.49 -5.28 11.21
C PRO A 185 -25.12 -5.94 11.30
N LYS A 186 -25.07 -7.26 11.08
CA LYS A 186 -23.79 -7.95 10.95
C LYS A 186 -22.99 -7.23 9.86
N LYS A 187 -21.69 -7.02 10.09
CA LYS A 187 -20.84 -6.27 9.15
C LYS A 187 -20.90 -6.79 7.70
N SER A 188 -21.13 -8.10 7.52
CA SER A 188 -21.29 -8.73 6.20
C SER A 188 -22.56 -8.29 5.46
N ASP A 189 -23.58 -7.88 6.20
CA ASP A 189 -24.91 -7.63 5.66
C ASP A 189 -25.14 -6.11 5.45
N TYR A 190 -24.13 -5.28 5.74
CA TYR A 190 -24.24 -3.82 5.71
C TYR A 190 -24.64 -3.27 4.34
N PHE A 191 -24.25 -3.95 3.25
CA PHE A 191 -24.59 -3.60 1.87
C PHE A 191 -25.47 -4.65 1.18
N ILE A 192 -25.99 -5.64 1.93
CA ILE A 192 -26.90 -6.63 1.38
C ILE A 192 -28.32 -6.01 1.44
N PRO A 193 -29.05 -5.95 0.31
CA PRO A 193 -30.40 -5.37 0.25
C PRO A 193 -31.41 -6.03 1.20
#